data_AF-A0A2U0SFH0-F1
#
_entry.id   AF-A0A2U0SFH0-F1
#
_cell.length_a   1.000
_cell.length_b   1.000
_cell.length_c   1.000
_cell.angle_alpha   90.00
_cell.angle_beta   90.00
_cell.angle_gamma   90.00
#
_symmetry.space_group_name_H-M   'P 1'
#
loop_
_entity.id
_entity.type
_entity.pdbx_description
1 polymer ?
#
loop_
_entity_poly.entity_id
_entity_poly.type
_entity_poly.pdbx_seq_one_letter_code
_entity_poly.pdbx_strand_id
1 'polypeptide(L)'
;MIDRLFIAHPRSVGESYGEHAATAARFGVTMMVGGAACLVHAVLPFLFVRTASDSVKRLYAQMKARQPAFAEQKPAFQQPEWQLDYEI
;
A
#
# COMPACT_ATOMS: atom_id res chain seq x y z
N MET A 1 9.88 0.72 -28.74
CA MET A 1 9.91 -0.11 -27.51
C MET A 1 9.64 0.70 -26.26
N ILE A 2 10.29 1.86 -26.08
CA ILE A 2 10.07 2.78 -24.94
C ILE A 2 8.58 3.16 -24.78
N ASP A 3 7.89 3.53 -25.85
CA ASP A 3 6.46 3.89 -25.79
C ASP A 3 5.57 2.77 -25.28
N ARG A 4 5.86 1.52 -25.67
CA ARG A 4 5.08 0.36 -25.24
C ARG A 4 5.30 0.03 -23.76
N LEU A 5 6.52 0.21 -23.27
CA LEU A 5 6.90 -0.17 -21.90
C LEU A 5 6.55 0.92 -20.87
N PHE A 6 6.76 2.19 -21.22
CA PHE A 6 6.65 3.29 -20.26
C PHE A 6 5.43 4.18 -20.48
N ILE A 7 4.82 4.17 -21.67
CA ILE A 7 3.75 5.11 -22.01
C ILE A 7 2.40 4.40 -22.16
N ALA A 8 2.37 3.22 -22.79
CA ALA A 8 1.14 2.48 -23.02
C ALA A 8 0.45 2.06 -21.72
N HIS A 9 1.22 1.60 -20.71
CA HIS A 9 0.66 1.18 -19.43
C HIS A 9 0.04 2.35 -18.63
N PRO A 10 0.76 3.44 -18.32
CA PRO A 10 0.16 4.59 -17.65
C PRO A 10 -1.09 5.12 -18.38
N ARG A 11 -1.04 5.24 -19.71
CA ARG A 11 -2.20 5.69 -20.50
C ARG A 11 -3.39 4.75 -20.40
N SER A 12 -3.17 3.43 -20.32
CA SER A 12 -4.25 2.43 -20.19
C SER A 12 -5.05 2.57 -18.90
N VAL A 13 -4.47 3.20 -17.87
CA VAL A 13 -5.11 3.47 -16.58
C VAL A 13 -5.43 4.96 -16.39
N GLY A 14 -5.29 5.77 -17.43
CA GLY A 14 -5.63 7.20 -17.41
C GLY A 14 -4.59 8.11 -16.76
N GLU A 15 -3.35 7.66 -16.58
CA GLU A 15 -2.27 8.41 -15.93
C GLU A 15 -1.18 8.83 -16.94
N SER A 16 -0.53 9.99 -16.68
CA SER A 16 0.75 10.30 -17.30
C SER A 16 1.86 9.44 -16.69
N TYR A 17 2.98 9.27 -17.41
CA TYR A 17 4.13 8.51 -16.90
C TYR A 17 4.62 9.04 -15.54
N GLY A 18 4.68 10.37 -15.38
CA GLY A 18 5.14 10.98 -14.12
C GLY A 18 4.21 10.68 -12.94
N GLU A 19 2.90 10.77 -13.15
CA GLU A 19 1.89 10.43 -12.12
C GLU A 19 1.98 8.96 -11.73
N HIS A 20 2.05 8.07 -12.73
CA HIS A 20 2.15 6.64 -12.51
C HIS A 20 3.45 6.27 -11.78
N ALA A 21 4.58 6.79 -12.25
CA ALA A 21 5.89 6.55 -11.64
C ALA A 21 5.94 7.06 -10.19
N ALA A 22 5.42 8.27 -9.93
CA ALA A 22 5.37 8.82 -8.57
C ALA A 22 4.47 7.98 -7.64
N THR A 23 3.32 7.54 -8.14
CA THR A 23 2.40 6.68 -7.41
C THR A 23 3.05 5.34 -7.07
N ALA A 24 3.62 4.67 -8.07
CA ALA A 24 4.30 3.39 -7.91
C ALA A 24 5.51 3.51 -6.96
N ALA A 25 6.32 4.56 -7.10
CA ALA A 25 7.48 4.79 -6.24
C ALA A 25 7.07 5.00 -4.77
N ARG A 26 6.06 5.83 -4.50
CA ARG A 26 5.55 6.06 -3.14
C ARG A 26 4.97 4.78 -2.52
N PHE A 27 4.26 3.99 -3.32
CA PHE A 27 3.73 2.69 -2.90
C PHE A 27 4.88 1.74 -2.54
N GLY A 28 5.87 1.60 -3.42
CA GLY A 28 7.05 0.76 -3.20
C GLY A 28 7.88 1.17 -1.99
N VAL A 29 8.17 2.46 -1.81
CA VAL A 29 8.91 2.96 -0.61
C VAL A 29 8.16 2.60 0.68
N THR A 30 6.83 2.71 0.69
CA THR A 30 6.02 2.34 1.85
C THR A 30 6.10 0.84 2.15
N MET A 31 6.08 -0.01 1.11
CA MET A 31 6.29 -1.45 1.26
C MET A 31 7.66 -1.75 1.84
N MET A 32 8.72 -1.10 1.34
CA MET A 32 10.09 -1.30 1.82
C MET A 32 10.25 -0.88 3.27
N VAL A 33 9.70 0.28 3.65
CA VAL A 33 9.76 0.77 5.05
C VAL A 33 8.97 -0.15 5.98
N GLY A 34 7.74 -0.53 5.62
CA GLY A 34 6.94 -1.46 6.42
C GLY A 34 7.59 -2.83 6.56
N GLY A 35 8.17 -3.36 5.49
CA GLY A 35 8.93 -4.62 5.50
C GLY A 35 10.18 -4.55 6.37
N ALA A 36 10.98 -3.49 6.24
CA ALA A 36 12.17 -3.29 7.06
C ALA A 36 11.80 -3.13 8.54
N ALA A 37 10.74 -2.39 8.86
CA ALA A 37 10.23 -2.25 10.22
C ALA A 37 9.81 -3.59 10.82
N CYS A 38 9.10 -4.42 10.05
CA CYS A 38 8.71 -5.77 10.44
C CYS A 38 9.93 -6.66 10.76
N LEU A 39 10.96 -6.61 9.92
CA LEU A 39 12.20 -7.38 10.14
C LEU A 39 12.95 -6.92 11.39
N VAL A 40 13.03 -5.61 11.66
CA VAL A 40 13.62 -5.10 12.90
C VAL A 40 12.77 -5.51 14.10
N HIS A 41 11.45 -5.41 14.01
CA HIS A 41 10.53 -5.82 15.06
C HIS A 41 10.68 -7.31 15.40
N ALA A 42 10.90 -8.18 14.41
CA ALA A 42 11.13 -9.61 14.64
C ALA A 42 12.35 -9.90 15.53
N VAL A 43 13.34 -9.00 15.55
CA VAL A 43 14.52 -9.09 16.43
C VAL A 43 14.32 -8.30 17.73
N LEU A 44 13.66 -7.15 17.65
CA LEU A 44 13.44 -6.20 18.74
C LEU A 44 11.93 -5.90 18.86
N PRO A 45 11.15 -6.73 19.56
CA PRO A 45 9.68 -6.68 19.53
C PRO A 45 9.06 -5.43 20.19
N PHE A 46 9.87 -4.60 20.82
CA PHE A 46 9.43 -3.31 21.39
C PHE A 46 9.64 -2.13 20.42
N LEU A 47 10.33 -2.33 19.29
CA LEU A 47 10.49 -1.33 18.24
C LEU A 47 9.46 -1.53 17.14
N PHE A 48 9.00 -0.42 16.55
CA PHE A 48 8.12 -0.42 15.38
C PHE A 48 6.79 -1.18 15.50
N VAL A 49 6.28 -1.44 16.71
CA VAL A 49 5.13 -2.29 17.09
C VAL A 49 3.86 -2.22 16.18
N ARG A 50 3.66 -1.14 15.42
CA ARG A 50 2.51 -1.00 14.52
C ARG A 50 2.89 -0.60 13.09
N THR A 51 4.17 -0.41 12.84
CA THR A 51 4.64 0.26 11.62
C THR A 51 4.39 -0.60 10.39
N ALA A 52 4.51 -1.92 10.51
CA ALA A 52 4.25 -2.83 9.42
C ALA A 52 2.75 -2.90 9.13
N SER A 53 1.93 -3.11 10.16
CA SER A 53 0.47 -3.11 10.09
C SER A 53 -0.08 -1.82 9.49
N ASP A 54 0.36 -0.66 9.97
CA ASP A 54 -0.12 0.63 9.50
C ASP A 54 0.32 0.90 8.05
N SER A 55 1.51 0.42 7.67
CA SER A 55 1.96 0.45 6.27
C SER A 55 1.04 -0.38 5.38
N VAL A 56 0.68 -1.60 5.78
CA VAL A 56 -0.25 -2.47 5.05
C VAL A 56 -1.63 -1.83 4.93
N LYS A 57 -2.19 -1.30 6.03
CA LYS A 57 -3.48 -0.59 6.02
C LYS A 57 -3.46 0.61 5.08
N ARG A 58 -2.36 1.38 5.07
CA ARG A 58 -2.18 2.53 4.17
C ARG A 58 -2.10 2.10 2.70
N LEU A 59 -1.36 1.03 2.40
CA LEU A 59 -1.27 0.49 1.03
C LEU A 59 -2.62 -0.04 0.56
N TYR A 60 -3.33 -0.78 1.42
CA TYR A 60 -4.68 -1.25 1.16
C TYR A 60 -5.64 -0.09 0.88
N ALA A 61 -5.62 0.97 1.70
CA ALA A 61 -6.47 2.14 1.48
C ALA A 61 -6.20 2.80 0.12
N GLN A 62 -4.93 2.88 -0.31
CA GLN A 62 -4.57 3.38 -1.63
C GLN A 62 -5.08 2.49 -2.76
N MET A 63 -4.99 1.16 -2.62
CA MET A 63 -5.53 0.22 -3.61
C MET A 63 -7.05 0.36 -3.71
N LYS A 64 -7.73 0.40 -2.56
CA LYS A 64 -9.18 0.54 -2.47
C LYS A 64 -9.70 1.83 -3.09
N ALA A 65 -8.98 2.94 -2.91
CA ALA A 65 -9.35 4.23 -3.51
C ALA A 65 -9.40 4.18 -5.06
N ARG A 66 -8.76 3.19 -5.68
CA ARG A 66 -8.78 2.94 -7.13
C ARG A 66 -9.77 1.85 -7.56
N GLN A 67 -10.65 1.41 -6.66
CA GLN A 67 -11.66 0.39 -6.92
C GLN A 67 -13.07 0.97 -6.78
N PRO A 68 -13.69 1.47 -7.87
CA PRO A 68 -15.01 2.09 -7.83
C PRO A 68 -16.10 1.20 -7.22
N ALA A 69 -16.03 -0.12 -7.49
CA ALA A 69 -16.97 -1.10 -6.94
C ALA A 69 -16.96 -1.22 -5.41
N PHE A 70 -15.94 -0.68 -4.74
CA PHE A 70 -15.74 -0.75 -3.29
C PHE A 70 -15.72 0.62 -2.62
N ALA A 71 -16.14 1.68 -3.33
CA ALA A 71 -16.06 3.06 -2.85
C ALA A 71 -16.88 3.29 -1.57
N GLU A 72 -18.07 2.70 -1.47
CA GLU A 72 -18.97 2.87 -0.32
C GLU A 72 -18.69 1.90 0.84
N GLN A 73 -17.97 0.81 0.57
CA GLN A 73 -17.68 -0.17 1.60
C GLN A 73 -16.69 0.42 2.60
N LYS A 74 -16.78 0.07 3.89
CA LYS A 74 -15.73 0.41 4.86
C LYS A 74 -14.49 -0.47 4.65
N PRO A 75 -13.25 0.03 4.83
CA PRO A 75 -12.06 -0.82 4.85
C PRO A 75 -12.23 -2.03 5.75
N ALA A 76 -11.73 -3.20 5.34
CA ALA A 76 -11.93 -4.46 6.08
C ALA A 76 -11.47 -4.33 7.53
N PHE A 77 -10.29 -3.77 7.78
CA PHE A 77 -9.73 -3.53 9.12
C PHE A 77 -10.54 -2.56 10.02
N GLN A 78 -11.59 -1.91 9.51
CA GLN A 78 -12.53 -1.13 10.33
C GLN A 78 -13.78 -1.93 10.75
N GLN A 79 -13.97 -3.12 10.18
CA GLN A 79 -15.09 -3.99 10.47
C GLN A 79 -14.74 -4.86 11.70
N PRO A 80 -15.68 -5.10 12.63
CA PRO A 80 -15.42 -5.83 13.86
C PRO A 80 -14.78 -7.21 13.66
N GLU A 81 -15.18 -7.93 12.62
CA GLU A 81 -14.71 -9.27 12.25
C GLU A 81 -13.25 -9.32 11.77
N TRP A 82 -12.64 -8.17 11.50
CA TRP A 82 -11.25 -8.04 11.03
C TRP A 82 -10.34 -7.35 12.06
N GLN A 83 -10.81 -7.11 13.28
CA GLN A 83 -9.98 -6.54 14.35
C GLN A 83 -8.85 -7.51 14.70
N LEU A 84 -7.63 -6.98 14.76
CA LEU A 84 -6.44 -7.77 15.07
C LEU A 84 -6.25 -7.81 16.59
N ASP A 85 -5.94 -9.00 17.12
CA ASP A 85 -5.59 -9.17 18.53
C ASP A 85 -4.22 -8.54 18.86
N TYR A 86 -3.34 -8.39 17.86
CA TYR A 86 -2.05 -7.72 17.98
C TYR A 86 -1.62 -7.07 16.65
N GLU A 87 -0.69 -6.13 16.74
CA GLU A 87 -0.13 -5.39 15.59
C GLU A 87 1.37 -5.70 15.48
N ILE A 88 1.93 -5.47 14.29
CA ILE A 88 3.35 -5.63 13.97
C ILE A 88 3.88 -4.33 13.35
#